data_AF-A0ABD4Q4B4-F1
#
_entry.id   AF-A0ABD4Q4B4-F1
#
_cell.length_a   1.000
_cell.length_b   1.000
_cell.length_c   1.000
_cell.angle_alpha   90.00
_cell.angle_beta   90.00
_cell.angle_gamma   90.00
#
_symmetry.space_group_name_H-M   'P 1'
#
loop_
_entity.id
_entity.type
_entity.pdbx_description
1 polymer ?
#
loop_
_entity_poly.entity_id
_entity_poly.type
_entity_poly.pdbx_seq_one_letter_code
_entity_poly.pdbx_strand_id
1 'polypeptide(L)'
;LINYHSVDIQWGNHDVLWIGAYAGSKVCLANLLRICARYDNLDIIEDAYGINLRPLLTLAEKYYDAENPAFKPKKRPDKDVSLTKREESQITKIHQAIAMIQFKLEMP
;
A
#
# COMPACT_ATOMS: atom_id res chain seq x y z
N LEU A 1 -2.91 -13.14 -33.75
CA LEU A 1 -2.78 -11.77 -33.17
C LEU A 1 -1.37 -11.17 -33.24
N ILE A 2 -0.32 -11.90 -33.67
CA ILE A 2 1.09 -11.43 -33.63
C ILE A 2 1.49 -10.55 -34.84
N ASN A 3 0.60 -10.32 -35.81
CA ASN A 3 0.89 -9.55 -37.04
C ASN A 3 0.11 -8.23 -37.09
N TYR A 4 0.19 -7.38 -36.06
CA TYR A 4 -0.42 -6.05 -36.09
C TYR A 4 0.65 -4.97 -35.84
N HIS A 5 0.76 -4.00 -36.75
CA HIS A 5 1.94 -3.14 -36.89
C HIS A 5 2.00 -1.97 -35.89
N SER A 6 0.95 -1.78 -35.09
CA SER A 6 0.88 -0.76 -34.04
C SER A 6 -0.07 -1.21 -32.93
N VAL A 7 0.43 -1.33 -31.71
CA VAL A 7 -0.38 -1.62 -30.52
C VAL A 7 -0.34 -0.40 -29.62
N ASP A 8 -1.49 0.24 -29.43
CA ASP A 8 -1.64 1.31 -28.44
C ASP A 8 -1.95 0.68 -27.08
N ILE A 9 -0.99 0.78 -26.15
CA ILE A 9 -1.15 0.29 -24.79
C ILE A 9 -1.58 1.46 -23.91
N GLN A 10 -2.75 1.33 -23.30
CA GLN A 10 -3.21 2.28 -22.29
C GLN A 10 -2.78 1.79 -20.90
N TRP A 11 -1.98 2.61 -20.22
CA TRP A 11 -1.58 2.38 -18.84
C TRP A 11 -2.42 3.25 -17.91
N GLY A 12 -2.83 2.69 -16.79
CA GLY A 12 -3.50 3.41 -15.71
C GLY A 12 -2.52 3.99 -14.69
N ASN A 13 -3.07 4.81 -13.80
CA ASN A 13 -2.31 5.42 -12.68
C ASN A 13 -1.71 4.38 -11.73
N HIS A 14 -2.30 3.19 -11.67
CA HIS A 14 -1.77 2.09 -10.87
C HIS A 14 -0.50 1.52 -11.54
N ASP A 15 -0.53 1.32 -12.85
CA ASP A 15 0.59 0.71 -13.59
C ASP A 15 1.84 1.59 -13.53
N VAL A 16 1.70 2.91 -13.67
CA VAL A 16 2.84 3.83 -13.54
C VAL A 16 3.45 3.81 -12.13
N LEU A 17 2.65 3.61 -11.08
CA LEU A 17 3.17 3.46 -9.70
C LEU A 17 3.96 2.17 -9.54
N TRP A 18 3.47 1.06 -10.10
CA TRP A 18 4.18 -0.22 -10.09
C TRP A 18 5.47 -0.18 -10.89
N ILE A 19 5.44 0.41 -12.09
CA ILE A 19 6.63 0.60 -12.93
C ILE A 19 7.63 1.51 -12.22
N GLY A 20 7.18 2.61 -11.61
CA GLY A 20 8.04 3.52 -10.85
C GLY A 20 8.67 2.84 -9.63
N ALA A 21 7.90 2.05 -8.89
CA ALA A 21 8.40 1.27 -7.76
C ALA A 21 9.44 0.23 -8.22
N TYR A 22 9.16 -0.48 -9.31
CA TYR A 22 10.09 -1.45 -9.91
C TYR A 22 11.37 -0.79 -10.45
N ALA A 23 11.26 0.40 -11.02
CA ALA A 23 12.39 1.22 -11.47
C ALA A 23 13.23 1.81 -10.31
N GLY A 24 12.87 1.51 -9.05
CA GLY A 24 13.64 1.90 -7.86
C GLY A 24 13.19 3.19 -7.19
N SER A 25 12.07 3.79 -7.60
CA SER A 25 11.54 4.98 -6.93
C SER A 25 10.95 4.62 -5.57
N LYS A 26 11.65 5.03 -4.51
CA LYS A 26 11.20 4.85 -3.12
C LYS A 26 9.88 5.57 -2.83
N VAL A 27 9.65 6.72 -3.47
CA VAL A 27 8.40 7.49 -3.33
C VAL A 27 7.23 6.71 -3.94
N CYS A 28 7.41 6.16 -5.15
CA CYS A 28 6.38 5.34 -5.80
C CYS A 28 6.06 4.09 -4.98
N LEU A 29 7.09 3.41 -4.44
CA LEU A 29 6.91 2.25 -3.57
C LEU A 29 6.18 2.60 -2.27
N ALA A 30 6.56 3.71 -1.61
CA ALA A 30 5.88 4.14 -0.39
C ALA A 30 4.41 4.50 -0.64
N ASN A 31 4.11 5.19 -1.74
CA ASN A 31 2.74 5.53 -2.11
C ASN A 31 1.92 4.28 -2.47
N LEU A 32 2.52 3.31 -3.17
CA LEU A 32 1.90 2.02 -3.47
C LEU A 32 1.51 1.30 -2.17
N LEU A 33 2.46 1.12 -1.25
CA LEU A 33 2.21 0.49 0.05
C LEU A 33 1.15 1.24 0.87
N ARG A 34 1.14 2.58 0.83
CA ARG A 34 0.10 3.39 1.48
C ARG A 34 -1.28 3.10 0.91
N ILE A 35 -1.41 3.03 -0.42
CA ILE A 35 -2.69 2.73 -1.08
C ILE A 35 -3.16 1.32 -0.70
N CYS A 36 -2.25 0.34 -0.69
CA CYS A 36 -2.58 -1.02 -0.28
C CYS A 36 -3.03 -1.09 1.19
N ALA A 37 -2.34 -0.39 2.10
CA ALA A 37 -2.76 -0.30 3.50
C ALA A 37 -4.14 0.36 3.67
N ARG A 38 -4.41 1.44 2.91
CA ARG A 38 -5.68 2.15 2.98
C ARG A 38 -6.88 1.30 2.58
N TYR A 39 -6.69 0.38 1.65
CA TYR A 39 -7.77 -0.45 1.11
C TYR A 39 -7.68 -1.92 1.53
N ASP A 40 -6.88 -2.23 2.56
CA ASP A 40 -6.75 -3.60 3.08
C ASP A 40 -6.38 -4.61 1.98
N ASN A 41 -5.30 -4.30 1.25
CA ASN A 41 -4.69 -5.14 0.22
C ASN A 41 -3.23 -5.47 0.58
N LEU A 42 -2.89 -5.54 1.88
CA LEU A 42 -1.51 -5.82 2.32
C LEU A 42 -1.13 -7.29 2.14
N ASP A 43 -2.11 -8.17 2.22
CA ASP A 43 -2.04 -9.60 1.87
C ASP A 43 -1.48 -9.81 0.46
N ILE A 44 -1.98 -9.08 -0.54
CA ILE A 44 -1.51 -9.18 -1.93
C ILE A 44 -0.02 -8.81 -2.03
N ILE A 45 0.43 -7.82 -1.26
CA ILE A 45 1.81 -7.36 -1.29
C ILE A 45 2.77 -8.40 -0.70
N GLU A 46 2.37 -9.09 0.37
CA GLU A 46 3.16 -10.17 0.96
C GLU A 46 3.11 -11.44 0.10
N ASP A 47 1.93 -11.89 -0.31
CA ASP A 47 1.73 -13.18 -0.96
C ASP A 47 2.06 -13.18 -2.46
N ALA A 48 1.62 -12.16 -3.20
CA ALA A 48 1.81 -12.12 -4.65
C ALA A 48 3.17 -11.52 -5.05
N TYR A 49 3.64 -10.53 -4.30
CA TYR A 49 4.87 -9.79 -4.61
C TYR A 49 6.05 -10.13 -3.69
N GLY A 50 5.84 -10.92 -2.63
CA GLY A 50 6.91 -11.38 -1.74
C GLY A 50 7.57 -10.27 -0.91
N ILE A 51 6.92 -9.11 -0.77
CA ILE A 51 7.49 -7.98 -0.05
C ILE A 51 7.24 -8.17 1.45
N ASN A 52 8.30 -8.31 2.23
CA ASN A 52 8.21 -8.54 3.67
C ASN A 52 7.79 -7.25 4.42
N LEU A 53 6.58 -7.23 4.98
CA LEU A 53 6.06 -6.08 5.74
C LEU A 53 6.38 -6.13 7.25
N ARG A 54 6.98 -7.21 7.76
CA ARG A 54 7.31 -7.34 9.20
C ARG A 54 8.15 -6.19 9.75
N PRO A 55 9.19 -5.67 9.05
CA PRO A 55 9.95 -4.52 9.56
C PRO A 55 9.09 -3.26 9.69
N LEU A 56 8.18 -3.04 8.73
CA LEU A 56 7.25 -1.92 8.75
C LEU A 56 6.23 -2.07 9.88
N LEU A 57 5.69 -3.28 10.10
CA LEU A 57 4.80 -3.58 11.22
C LEU A 57 5.50 -3.35 12.56
N THR A 58 6.73 -3.83 12.73
CA THR A 58 7.50 -3.65 13.97
C THR A 58 7.74 -2.17 14.27
N LEU A 59 8.07 -1.37 13.26
CA LEU A 59 8.20 0.07 13.38
C LEU A 59 6.86 0.72 13.76
N ALA A 60 5.79 0.31 13.08
CA ALA A 60 4.45 0.83 13.29
C ALA A 60 3.95 0.55 14.72
N GLU A 61 4.17 -0.66 15.22
CA GLU A 61 3.80 -1.07 16.58
C GLU A 61 4.59 -0.34 17.66
N LYS A 62 5.86 0.00 17.39
CA LYS A 62 6.74 0.68 18.35
C LYS A 62 6.44 2.17 18.50
N TYR A 63 6.04 2.85 17.42
CA TYR A 63 5.96 4.32 17.38
C TYR A 63 4.56 4.90 17.18
N TYR A 64 3.57 4.07 16.81
CA TYR A 64 2.23 4.55 16.50
C TYR A 64 1.14 3.77 17.25
N ASP A 65 0.10 4.50 17.62
CA ASP A 65 -1.10 3.98 18.25
C ASP A 65 -2.23 3.85 17.23
N ALA A 66 -3.09 2.85 17.44
CA ALA A 66 -4.19 2.52 16.52
C ALA A 66 -5.42 3.42 16.70
N GLU A 67 -5.35 4.42 17.57
CA GLU A 67 -6.49 5.27 17.91
C GLU A 67 -6.76 6.36 16.89
N ASN A 68 -5.87 6.56 15.90
CA ASN A 68 -6.04 7.62 14.92
C ASN A 68 -7.10 7.24 13.86
N PRO A 69 -8.30 7.87 13.85
CA PRO A 69 -9.36 7.52 12.91
C PRO A 69 -9.01 7.88 11.46
N ALA A 70 -8.09 8.82 11.23
CA ALA A 70 -7.73 9.27 9.88
C ALA A 70 -7.00 8.17 9.06
N PHE A 71 -6.35 7.23 9.74
CA PHE A 71 -5.58 6.16 9.10
C PHE A 71 -6.30 4.81 9.11
N LYS A 72 -7.55 4.75 9.56
CA LYS A 72 -8.33 3.52 9.50
C LYS A 72 -8.52 3.04 8.06
N PRO A 73 -8.43 1.71 7.80
CA PRO A 73 -8.68 1.18 6.47
C PRO A 73 -10.12 1.49 6.04
N LYS A 74 -10.29 1.82 4.77
CA LYS A 74 -11.62 2.04 4.21
C LYS A 74 -12.35 0.70 4.14
N LYS A 75 -13.51 0.63 4.80
CA LYS A 75 -14.43 -0.52 4.67
C LYS A 75 -14.91 -0.59 3.22
N ARG A 76 -14.58 -1.69 2.55
CA ARG A 76 -15.13 -2.03 1.24
C ARG A 76 -16.52 -2.63 1.44
N PRO A 77 -17.58 -2.08 0.81
CA PRO A 77 -18.93 -2.65 0.91
C PRO A 77 -19.03 -4.06 0.32
N ASP A 78 -18.05 -4.43 -0.50
CA ASP A 78 -17.90 -5.69 -1.24
C ASP A 78 -17.10 -6.79 -0.50
N LYS A 79 -16.41 -6.46 0.61
CA LYS A 79 -15.78 -7.47 1.48
C LYS A 79 -16.75 -7.88 2.58
N ASP A 80 -17.38 -9.05 2.41
CA ASP A 80 -18.31 -9.67 3.39
C ASP A 80 -17.60 -10.00 4.73
N VAL A 81 -16.27 -10.13 4.71
CA VAL A 81 -15.45 -10.38 5.89
C VAL A 81 -15.14 -9.06 6.59
N SER A 82 -15.79 -8.83 7.73
CA SER A 82 -15.40 -7.75 8.64
C SER A 82 -14.02 -8.02 9.22
N LEU A 83 -13.09 -7.07 9.04
CA LEU A 83 -11.79 -7.08 9.73
C LEU A 83 -11.99 -7.23 11.23
N THR A 84 -11.17 -8.08 11.86
CA THR A 84 -11.13 -8.12 13.32
C THR A 84 -10.59 -6.80 13.86
N LYS A 85 -10.98 -6.43 15.09
CA LYS A 85 -10.47 -5.20 15.75
C LYS A 85 -8.93 -5.15 15.81
N ARG A 86 -8.29 -6.33 15.87
CA ARG A 86 -6.83 -6.45 15.90
C ARG A 86 -6.22 -6.14 14.53
N GLU A 87 -6.78 -6.69 13.45
CA GLU A 87 -6.33 -6.41 12.08
C GLU A 87 -6.54 -4.94 11.72
N GLU A 88 -7.72 -4.38 12.03
CA GLU A 88 -7.99 -2.94 11.82
C GLU A 88 -6.94 -2.08 12.54
N SER A 89 -6.60 -2.44 13.78
CA SER A 89 -5.57 -1.77 14.58
C SER A 89 -4.18 -1.86 13.94
N GLN A 90 -3.76 -3.04 13.51
CA GLN A 90 -2.45 -3.24 12.87
C GLN A 90 -2.35 -2.49 11.53
N ILE A 91 -3.38 -2.57 10.69
CA ILE A 91 -3.43 -1.86 9.40
C ILE A 91 -3.42 -0.35 9.62
N THR A 92 -4.14 0.15 10.63
CA THR A 92 -4.14 1.59 10.97
C THR A 92 -2.73 2.09 11.32
N LYS A 93 -2.01 1.32 12.15
CA LYS A 93 -0.62 1.65 12.51
C LYS A 93 0.30 1.62 11.29
N ILE A 94 0.22 0.57 10.46
CA ILE A 94 1.02 0.46 9.23
C ILE A 94 0.73 1.63 8.29
N HIS A 95 -0.55 1.95 8.08
CA HIS A 95 -0.98 3.03 7.20
C HIS A 95 -0.44 4.38 7.69
N GLN A 96 -0.46 4.63 9.00
CA GLN A 96 0.14 5.84 9.56
C GLN A 96 1.66 5.87 9.39
N ALA A 97 2.35 4.76 9.67
CA ALA A 97 3.80 4.67 9.55
C ALA A 97 4.27 4.92 8.10
N ILE A 98 3.62 4.26 7.12
CA ILE A 98 3.98 4.42 5.72
C ILE A 98 3.63 5.81 5.17
N ALA A 99 2.55 6.43 5.65
CA ALA A 99 2.22 7.82 5.30
C ALA A 99 3.30 8.78 5.78
N MET A 100 3.80 8.61 7.01
CA MET A 100 4.90 9.43 7.52
C MET A 100 6.20 9.22 6.73
N ILE A 101 6.50 7.99 6.31
CA ILE A 101 7.65 7.70 5.44
C ILE A 101 7.48 8.38 4.08
N GLN A 102 6.31 8.25 3.45
CA GLN A 102 6.02 8.90 2.17
C GLN A 102 6.25 10.41 2.26
N PHE A 103 5.65 11.08 3.26
CA PHE A 103 5.78 12.53 3.41
C PHE A 103 7.23 12.97 3.59
N LYS A 104 8.05 12.17 4.28
CA LYS A 104 9.49 12.45 4.41
C LYS A 104 10.25 12.26 3.11
N LEU A 105 9.85 11.31 2.26
CA LEU A 105 10.49 11.07 0.96
C LEU A 105 10.08 12.08 -0.11
N GLU A 106 8.92 12.70 0.03
CA GLU A 106 8.39 13.73 -0.88
C GLU A 106 8.90 15.14 -0.53
N MET A 107 9.54 15.32 0.63
CA MET A 107 10.15 16.59 0.99
C MET A 107 11.36 16.90 0.08
N PRO A 108 11.48 18.15 -0.42
CA PRO A 108 12.57 18.59 -1.31
C PRO A 108 13.92 18.73 -0.62
#